data_AF-A0A0S2TF61-F1
#
_entry.id   AF-A0A0S2TF61-F1
#
_cell.length_a   1.000
_cell.length_b   1.000
_cell.length_c   1.000
_cell.angle_alpha   90.00
_cell.angle_beta   90.00
_cell.angle_gamma   90.00
#
_symmetry.space_group_name_H-M   'P 1'
#
loop_
_entity.id
_entity.type
_entity.pdbx_description
1 polymer ?
#
loop_
_entity_poly.entity_id
_entity_poly.type
_entity_poly.pdbx_seq_one_letter_code
_entity_poly.pdbx_strand_id
1 'polypeptide(L)'
;MQTAVQTESEQRPYRTPEPAAQAGQAGLPQYLREAEPDAGVPEAGPASPSDAGVPLPAGVPEAEAPAPTGPNACATAEEEERKERFRRRSFSALDFRPSAGYGKFDAYYWPRSSLMAAVVKMKFNFVQAEDTPDIMTLYSMALAGQDISRYFWTDTQKRQYERDYVQTVSRQWSFAHTFRSTKPCWPFSADPHVTPRIVSDASAAHFDVTVFKMSSPTGKRTSSFSARNPGTAGWQGTGELDENDVIEEQNKRSRQVARAERQRLERAIAAAMASPVLFEQNRANIRPPFDARLSALAEAMKAKNPSDPAIPMVLRGFASAEGARAHNDRLSRERAEAVAEVLRRAGVPQPLVIDPQGPVGAPDDAANRKVELIPDTGFETSYSGNRFSPAAHEFGHALGLPDEYVNRTTGNLGAKQTAFVNLAQQAGVSPPDRWGDRTSSVMSVGVDVLPRHYLTIWEALGQMTSPDITRNEWSIG
;
A
#
# COMPACT_ATOMS: atom_id res chain seq x y z
N MET A 1 15.22 39.14 -62.94
CA MET A 1 14.47 37.88 -62.99
C MET A 1 14.25 37.44 -61.54
N GLN A 2 13.32 38.04 -60.81
CA GLN A 2 11.88 37.70 -60.75
C GLN A 2 11.63 36.22 -60.51
N THR A 3 11.38 35.85 -59.24
CA THR A 3 10.25 35.01 -58.86
C THR A 3 9.87 35.32 -57.43
N ALA A 4 8.70 35.94 -57.28
CA ALA A 4 8.00 36.15 -56.03
C ALA A 4 7.17 34.90 -55.71
N VAL A 5 7.07 34.55 -54.43
CA VAL A 5 5.96 33.73 -53.92
C VAL A 5 5.44 34.41 -52.67
N GLN A 6 4.22 34.94 -52.79
CA GLN A 6 3.36 35.37 -51.71
C GLN A 6 2.87 34.14 -50.95
N THR A 7 2.83 34.22 -49.62
CA THR A 7 1.97 33.37 -48.80
C THR A 7 1.13 34.27 -47.92
N GLU A 8 -0.17 34.25 -48.18
CA GLU A 8 -1.25 34.94 -47.49
C GLU A 8 -1.35 34.46 -46.03
N SER A 9 -1.51 35.44 -45.13
CA SER A 9 -1.85 35.23 -43.73
C SER A 9 -3.37 35.12 -43.59
N GLU A 10 -3.87 33.90 -43.42
CA GLU A 10 -5.29 33.64 -43.13
C GLU A 10 -5.57 33.90 -41.64
N GLN A 11 -6.21 35.04 -41.36
CA GLN A 11 -6.74 35.38 -40.04
C GLN A 11 -7.95 34.49 -39.73
N ARG A 12 -7.82 33.59 -38.75
CA ARG A 12 -8.95 32.88 -38.15
C ARG A 12 -9.57 33.74 -37.04
N PRO A 13 -10.91 33.91 -37.00
CA PRO A 13 -11.57 34.66 -35.94
C PRO A 13 -11.52 33.93 -34.60
N TYR A 14 -11.28 34.71 -33.55
CA TYR A 14 -11.28 34.32 -32.14
C TYR A 14 -12.65 33.72 -31.77
N ARG A 15 -12.68 32.44 -31.40
CA ARG A 15 -13.87 31.77 -30.87
C ARG A 15 -13.86 31.92 -29.35
N THR A 16 -14.80 32.67 -28.82
CA THR A 16 -15.07 32.81 -27.38
C THR A 16 -15.33 31.44 -26.78
N PRO A 17 -14.67 31.03 -25.68
CA PRO A 17 -15.01 29.78 -25.01
C PRO A 17 -16.35 29.91 -24.28
N GLU A 18 -17.30 29.06 -24.65
CA GLU A 18 -18.50 28.79 -23.86
C GLU A 18 -18.14 28.20 -22.49
N PRO A 19 -18.94 28.48 -21.44
CA PRO A 19 -18.67 28.01 -20.09
C PRO A 19 -18.79 26.47 -20.04
N ALA A 20 -17.71 25.82 -19.63
CA ALA A 20 -17.69 24.38 -19.38
C ALA A 20 -18.74 24.01 -18.32
N ALA A 21 -19.61 23.09 -18.72
CA ALA A 21 -20.57 22.43 -17.86
C ALA A 21 -19.87 21.81 -16.63
N GLN A 22 -20.50 21.97 -15.47
CA GLN A 22 -20.12 21.37 -14.20
C GLN A 22 -19.97 19.85 -14.35
N ALA A 23 -18.72 19.39 -14.44
CA ALA A 23 -18.39 17.98 -14.24
C ALA A 23 -18.58 17.65 -12.76
N GLY A 24 -19.43 16.66 -12.50
CA GLY A 24 -19.95 16.31 -11.20
C GLY A 24 -18.89 16.08 -10.12
N GLN A 25 -19.18 16.60 -8.94
CA GLN A 25 -18.64 16.10 -7.70
C GLN A 25 -18.89 14.59 -7.64
N ALA A 26 -17.84 13.78 -7.58
CA ALA A 26 -17.93 12.44 -7.01
C ALA A 26 -18.25 12.61 -5.52
N GLY A 27 -19.51 12.89 -5.22
CA GLY A 27 -20.01 12.97 -3.87
C GLY A 27 -19.84 11.62 -3.20
N LEU A 28 -19.27 11.61 -1.99
CA LEU A 28 -19.38 10.48 -1.09
C LEU A 28 -20.83 9.93 -1.15
N PRO A 29 -21.01 8.60 -1.21
CA PRO A 29 -22.33 7.99 -1.09
C PRO A 29 -23.11 8.62 0.05
N GLN A 30 -24.39 8.89 -0.16
CA GLN A 30 -25.23 9.69 0.76
C GLN A 30 -25.22 9.15 2.21
N TYR A 31 -24.93 7.87 2.41
CA TYR A 31 -24.79 7.22 3.73
C TYR A 31 -23.47 7.54 4.49
N LEU A 32 -22.49 8.18 3.86
CA LEU A 32 -21.25 8.66 4.50
C LEU A 32 -21.32 10.14 4.90
N ARG A 33 -22.39 10.85 4.52
CA ARG A 33 -22.64 12.22 4.95
C ARG A 33 -23.45 12.15 6.24
N GLU A 34 -22.76 12.42 7.35
CA GLU A 34 -23.32 12.65 8.69
C GLU A 34 -24.37 11.62 9.16
N ALA A 35 -23.91 10.62 9.93
CA ALA A 35 -24.81 10.00 10.90
C ALA A 35 -25.03 11.04 12.02
N GLU A 36 -26.15 11.77 11.96
CA GLU A 36 -26.66 12.45 13.13
C GLU A 36 -26.85 11.44 14.28
N PRO A 37 -26.57 11.81 15.54
CA PRO A 37 -26.87 10.95 16.68
C PRO A 37 -28.39 10.76 16.75
N ASP A 38 -28.83 9.52 16.55
CA ASP A 38 -30.25 9.14 16.60
C ASP A 38 -30.85 9.59 17.95
N ALA A 39 -31.73 10.58 17.86
CA ALA A 39 -32.42 11.17 18.99
C ALA A 39 -33.45 10.18 19.52
N GLY A 40 -33.34 9.87 20.81
CA GLY A 40 -34.27 9.14 21.68
C GLY A 40 -35.60 8.70 21.06
N VAL A 41 -35.77 7.38 20.97
CA VAL A 41 -37.08 6.73 20.82
C VAL A 41 -37.96 7.13 22.01
N PRO A 42 -39.18 7.67 21.80
CA PRO A 42 -40.10 7.95 22.88
C PRO A 42 -40.77 6.66 23.38
N GLU A 43 -41.10 6.67 24.67
CA GLU A 43 -41.78 5.64 25.44
C GLU A 43 -42.94 4.95 24.72
N ALA A 44 -42.97 3.62 24.87
CA ALA A 44 -44.05 2.75 24.47
C ALA A 44 -45.34 3.05 25.26
N GLY A 45 -46.41 3.40 24.53
CA GLY A 45 -47.78 3.46 25.05
C GLY A 45 -48.38 2.07 25.36
N PRO A 46 -49.52 2.02 26.09
CA PRO A 46 -49.95 0.83 26.81
C PRO A 46 -50.53 -0.27 25.91
N ALA A 47 -50.28 -1.50 26.35
CA ALA A 47 -50.74 -2.74 25.76
C ALA A 47 -52.27 -2.81 25.60
N SER A 48 -52.72 -3.23 24.42
CA SER A 48 -54.10 -3.69 24.18
C SER A 48 -54.24 -5.17 24.59
N PRO A 49 -55.45 -5.61 25.00
CA PRO A 49 -55.64 -6.88 25.67
C PRO A 49 -55.55 -8.06 24.71
N SER A 50 -54.94 -9.13 25.22
CA SER A 50 -54.73 -10.44 24.63
C SER A 50 -56.03 -11.09 24.15
N ASP A 51 -56.02 -11.52 22.88
CA ASP A 51 -56.94 -12.52 22.36
C ASP A 51 -56.58 -13.88 22.98
N ALA A 52 -57.54 -14.47 23.69
CA ALA A 52 -57.38 -15.72 24.42
C ALA A 52 -57.42 -16.90 23.44
N GLY A 53 -56.26 -17.18 22.84
CA GLY A 53 -56.03 -18.40 22.07
C GLY A 53 -56.03 -19.65 22.94
N VAL A 54 -56.90 -20.58 22.57
CA VAL A 54 -57.10 -21.96 23.07
C VAL A 54 -55.79 -22.66 23.52
N PRO A 55 -55.77 -23.37 24.66
CA PRO A 55 -54.61 -24.15 25.07
C PRO A 55 -54.41 -25.34 24.13
N LEU A 56 -53.31 -25.32 23.38
CA LEU A 56 -52.86 -26.47 22.60
C LEU A 56 -52.34 -27.58 23.54
N PRO A 57 -52.54 -28.86 23.19
CA PRO A 57 -52.12 -29.99 24.01
C PRO A 57 -50.60 -30.02 24.16
N ALA A 58 -50.14 -30.14 25.41
CA ALA A 58 -48.75 -30.35 25.74
C ALA A 58 -48.26 -31.68 25.14
N GLY A 59 -47.15 -31.64 24.38
CA GLY A 59 -46.35 -32.85 24.11
C GLY A 59 -45.96 -33.15 22.66
N VAL A 60 -46.01 -32.20 21.72
CA VAL A 60 -45.31 -32.39 20.43
C VAL A 60 -43.98 -31.66 20.50
N PRO A 61 -42.82 -32.34 20.44
CA PRO A 61 -41.55 -31.64 20.28
C PRO A 61 -41.64 -30.80 19.01
N GLU A 62 -41.39 -29.49 19.16
CA GLU A 62 -41.32 -28.56 18.05
C GLU A 62 -40.38 -29.15 17.00
N ALA A 63 -40.91 -29.49 15.83
CA ALA A 63 -40.14 -30.14 14.79
C ALA A 63 -38.98 -29.21 14.43
N GLU A 64 -37.74 -29.67 14.61
CA GLU A 64 -36.54 -28.90 14.26
C GLU A 64 -36.70 -28.39 12.83
N ALA A 65 -36.65 -27.06 12.67
CA ALA A 65 -36.71 -26.45 11.36
C ALA A 65 -35.62 -27.08 10.47
N PRO A 66 -35.92 -27.42 9.21
CA PRO A 66 -34.96 -28.07 8.34
C PRO A 66 -33.68 -27.23 8.26
N ALA A 67 -32.53 -27.90 8.32
CA ALA A 67 -31.23 -27.24 8.25
C ALA A 67 -31.16 -26.33 6.99
N PRO A 68 -30.60 -25.12 7.10
CA PRO A 68 -30.42 -24.25 5.94
C PRO A 68 -29.65 -24.99 4.84
N THR A 69 -30.04 -24.82 3.58
CA THR A 69 -29.37 -25.48 2.44
C THR A 69 -28.74 -24.44 1.52
N GLY A 70 -27.51 -24.69 1.08
CA GLY A 70 -26.75 -23.80 0.19
C GLY A 70 -25.24 -23.85 0.44
N PRO A 71 -24.42 -23.29 -0.47
CA PRO A 71 -22.96 -23.38 -0.41
C PRO A 71 -22.33 -22.68 0.80
N ASN A 72 -23.07 -21.78 1.46
CA ASN A 72 -22.63 -21.03 2.65
C ASN A 72 -23.61 -21.17 3.82
N ALA A 73 -24.45 -22.21 3.81
CA ALA A 73 -25.37 -22.48 4.91
C ALA A 73 -24.59 -22.83 6.19
N CYS A 74 -25.02 -22.27 7.31
CA CYS A 74 -24.51 -22.66 8.61
C CYS A 74 -25.11 -23.98 9.07
N ALA A 75 -24.37 -24.69 9.93
CA ALA A 75 -24.77 -26.00 10.42
C ALA A 75 -26.06 -25.97 11.26
N THR A 76 -26.37 -24.83 11.89
CA THR A 76 -27.57 -24.64 12.71
C THR A 76 -28.38 -23.45 12.22
N ALA A 77 -29.70 -23.50 12.40
CA ALA A 77 -30.61 -22.39 12.09
C ALA A 77 -30.29 -21.15 12.94
N GLU A 78 -29.88 -21.35 14.21
CA GLU A 78 -29.48 -20.26 15.11
C GLU A 78 -28.26 -19.49 14.57
N GLU A 79 -27.22 -20.20 14.12
CA GLU A 79 -26.02 -19.55 13.56
C GLU A 79 -26.32 -18.89 12.21
N GLU A 80 -27.22 -19.47 11.40
CA GLU A 80 -27.71 -18.84 10.18
C GLU A 80 -28.43 -17.52 10.48
N GLU A 81 -29.32 -17.51 11.48
CA GLU A 81 -30.03 -16.30 11.89
C GLU A 81 -29.05 -15.25 12.44
N ARG A 82 -28.06 -15.67 13.24
CA ARG A 82 -27.00 -14.79 13.74
C ARG A 82 -26.18 -14.17 12.60
N LYS A 83 -25.83 -14.96 11.58
CA LYS A 83 -25.16 -14.51 10.36
C LYS A 83 -26.02 -13.50 9.59
N GLU A 84 -27.32 -13.74 9.45
CA GLU A 84 -28.24 -12.79 8.80
C GLU A 84 -28.39 -11.48 9.58
N ARG A 85 -28.47 -11.54 10.92
CA ARG A 85 -28.46 -10.34 11.77
C ARG A 85 -27.16 -9.56 11.60
N PHE A 86 -26.03 -10.25 11.59
CA PHE A 86 -24.73 -9.63 11.32
C PHE A 86 -24.72 -8.92 9.97
N ARG A 87 -25.19 -9.57 8.89
CA ARG A 87 -25.24 -8.99 7.54
C ARG A 87 -25.99 -7.66 7.49
N ARG A 88 -27.07 -7.51 8.26
CA ARG A 88 -27.95 -6.34 8.25
C ARG A 88 -27.49 -5.22 9.19
N ARG A 89 -26.56 -5.50 10.09
CA ARG A 89 -26.02 -4.53 11.06
C ARG A 89 -24.92 -3.67 10.42
N SER A 90 -24.77 -2.45 10.91
CA SER A 90 -23.58 -1.63 10.70
C SER A 90 -22.71 -1.60 11.96
N PHE A 91 -21.41 -1.57 11.77
CA PHE A 91 -20.42 -1.57 12.85
C PHE A 91 -19.61 -0.28 12.78
N SER A 92 -19.17 0.21 13.95
CA SER A 92 -18.27 1.35 14.03
C SER A 92 -17.28 1.23 15.18
N ALA A 93 -16.10 1.81 14.99
CA ALA A 93 -15.12 2.07 16.03
C ALA A 93 -14.67 3.52 15.88
N LEU A 94 -15.24 4.40 16.70
CA LEU A 94 -14.94 5.84 16.69
C LEU A 94 -13.67 6.12 17.49
N ASP A 95 -12.88 7.09 17.03
CA ASP A 95 -11.60 7.46 17.64
C ASP A 95 -10.71 6.24 17.91
N PHE A 96 -10.76 5.22 17.03
CA PHE A 96 -10.03 3.96 17.20
C PHE A 96 -8.52 4.23 17.30
N ARG A 97 -7.89 3.54 18.25
CA ARG A 97 -6.48 3.69 18.60
C ARG A 97 -5.80 2.33 18.40
N PRO A 98 -4.93 2.20 17.39
CA PRO A 98 -4.22 0.95 17.17
C PRO A 98 -3.41 0.52 18.40
N SER A 99 -3.36 -0.78 18.67
CA SER A 99 -2.62 -1.31 19.83
C SER A 99 -1.11 -1.09 19.74
N ALA A 100 -0.59 -0.82 18.54
CA ALA A 100 0.78 -0.36 18.33
C ALA A 100 1.08 1.02 18.96
N GLY A 101 0.05 1.73 19.45
CA GLY A 101 0.16 2.96 20.23
C GLY A 101 0.26 4.24 19.39
N TYR A 102 0.02 4.14 18.08
CA TYR A 102 0.11 5.25 17.13
C TYR A 102 -1.06 5.25 16.19
N GLY A 103 -1.41 6.45 15.72
CA GLY A 103 -2.52 6.65 14.80
C GLY A 103 -3.86 6.83 15.52
N LYS A 104 -4.82 7.38 14.77
CA LYS A 104 -6.19 7.59 15.24
C LYS A 104 -7.13 7.78 14.05
N PHE A 105 -8.18 6.97 13.97
CA PHE A 105 -9.17 7.05 12.90
C PHE A 105 -10.54 6.54 13.35
N ASP A 106 -11.58 6.91 12.61
CA ASP A 106 -12.89 6.29 12.75
C ASP A 106 -12.96 5.13 11.76
N ALA A 107 -13.51 4.00 12.20
CA ALA A 107 -13.79 2.87 11.33
C ALA A 107 -15.30 2.61 11.27
N TYR A 108 -15.79 2.24 10.09
CA TYR A 108 -17.17 1.82 9.86
C TYR A 108 -17.19 0.60 8.97
N TYR A 109 -18.11 -0.33 9.18
CA TYR A 109 -18.24 -1.51 8.34
C TYR A 109 -19.71 -1.87 8.08
N TRP A 110 -20.00 -2.14 6.80
CA TRP A 110 -21.29 -2.53 6.29
C TRP A 110 -21.17 -3.91 5.60
N PRO A 111 -21.41 -5.02 6.33
CA PRO A 111 -21.20 -6.37 5.82
C PRO A 111 -22.03 -6.69 4.58
N ARG A 112 -23.21 -6.08 4.42
CA ARG A 112 -24.08 -6.31 3.25
C ARG A 112 -23.44 -5.86 1.93
N SER A 113 -22.65 -4.79 1.95
CA SER A 113 -21.98 -4.25 0.76
C SER A 113 -20.48 -4.56 0.74
N SER A 114 -19.99 -5.29 1.74
CA SER A 114 -18.56 -5.50 2.01
C SER A 114 -17.76 -4.21 2.20
N LEU A 115 -18.39 -3.03 2.32
CA LEU A 115 -17.64 -1.78 2.44
C LEU A 115 -17.15 -1.57 3.87
N MET A 116 -15.89 -1.22 4.02
CA MET A 116 -15.34 -0.71 5.28
C MET A 116 -14.75 0.68 5.04
N ALA A 117 -15.11 1.68 5.85
CA ALA A 117 -14.49 3.01 5.78
C ALA A 117 -13.49 3.18 6.92
N ALA A 118 -12.28 3.65 6.62
CA ALA A 118 -11.31 4.13 7.60
C ALA A 118 -11.08 5.63 7.36
N VAL A 119 -11.55 6.46 8.29
CA VAL A 119 -11.62 7.92 8.15
C VAL A 119 -10.70 8.61 9.14
N VAL A 120 -9.70 9.33 8.63
CA VAL A 120 -8.85 10.19 9.46
C VAL A 120 -9.36 11.63 9.36
N LYS A 121 -9.92 12.18 10.43
CA LYS A 121 -10.36 13.58 10.48
C LYS A 121 -9.14 14.49 10.63
N MET A 122 -8.97 15.45 9.73
CA MET A 122 -7.80 16.33 9.70
C MET A 122 -8.23 17.79 9.66
N LYS A 123 -7.59 18.63 10.46
CA LYS A 123 -7.68 20.08 10.33
C LYS A 123 -6.44 20.60 9.64
N PHE A 124 -6.61 21.38 8.57
CA PHE A 124 -5.50 22.03 7.88
C PHE A 124 -5.37 23.49 8.30
N ASN A 125 -4.21 23.85 8.82
CA ASN A 125 -3.81 25.21 9.14
C ASN A 125 -2.81 25.69 8.10
N PHE A 126 -3.29 26.45 7.12
CA PHE A 126 -2.46 26.99 6.04
C PHE A 126 -1.63 28.17 6.54
N VAL A 127 -0.32 28.08 6.44
CA VAL A 127 0.62 29.14 6.81
C VAL A 127 1.39 29.63 5.58
N GLN A 128 1.72 30.92 5.59
CA GLN A 128 2.46 31.57 4.50
C GLN A 128 3.90 31.09 4.44
N ALA A 129 4.60 31.43 3.36
CA ALA A 129 5.97 30.97 3.16
C ALA A 129 6.89 31.56 4.24
N GLU A 130 7.80 30.76 4.80
CA GLU A 130 8.65 31.18 5.92
C GLU A 130 9.59 32.35 5.56
N ASP A 131 9.95 32.45 4.28
CA ASP A 131 10.79 33.50 3.71
C ASP A 131 9.98 34.66 3.12
N THR A 132 8.73 34.85 3.57
CA THR A 132 7.91 36.00 3.17
C THR A 132 8.64 37.30 3.54
N PRO A 133 8.99 38.16 2.57
CA PRO A 133 9.68 39.41 2.85
C PRO A 133 8.84 40.37 3.68
N ASP A 134 9.49 41.36 4.30
CA ASP A 134 8.78 42.43 4.98
C ASP A 134 7.92 43.26 4.01
N ILE A 135 6.98 44.03 4.56
CA ILE A 135 5.98 44.76 3.76
C ILE A 135 6.59 45.78 2.80
N MET A 136 7.72 46.42 3.16
CA MET A 136 8.39 47.39 2.29
C MET A 136 9.06 46.68 1.13
N THR A 137 9.69 45.52 1.40
CA THR A 137 10.26 44.67 0.36
C THR A 137 9.18 44.16 -0.59
N LEU A 138 8.06 43.62 -0.08
CA LEU A 138 6.93 43.17 -0.90
C LEU A 138 6.35 44.30 -1.78
N TYR A 139 6.23 45.51 -1.24
CA TYR A 139 5.78 46.67 -2.01
C TYR A 139 6.73 46.99 -3.16
N SER A 140 8.04 46.99 -2.90
CA SER A 140 9.05 47.22 -3.93
C SER A 140 9.03 46.14 -5.03
N MET A 141 8.82 44.89 -4.65
CA MET A 141 8.69 43.75 -5.56
C MET A 141 7.45 43.90 -6.46
N ALA A 142 6.30 44.26 -5.87
CA ALA A 142 5.07 44.49 -6.60
C ALA A 142 5.21 45.65 -7.61
N LEU A 143 5.85 46.77 -7.21
CA LEU A 143 6.15 47.88 -8.13
C LEU A 143 7.11 47.48 -9.26
N ALA A 144 8.02 46.55 -8.99
CA ALA A 144 8.91 45.96 -10.00
C ALA A 144 8.23 44.87 -10.86
N GLY A 145 6.92 44.62 -10.68
CA GLY A 145 6.17 43.62 -11.45
C GLY A 145 6.47 42.17 -11.07
N GLN A 146 7.09 41.93 -9.91
CA GLN A 146 7.37 40.58 -9.43
C GLN A 146 6.12 39.93 -8.82
N ASP A 147 6.00 38.61 -8.95
CA ASP A 147 4.89 37.85 -8.37
C ASP A 147 5.07 37.68 -6.85
N ILE A 148 4.35 38.49 -6.08
CA ILE A 148 4.28 38.38 -4.63
C ILE A 148 3.31 37.29 -4.15
N SER A 149 2.41 36.81 -5.02
CA SER A 149 1.39 35.82 -4.64
C SER A 149 2.02 34.47 -4.30
N ARG A 150 3.24 34.19 -4.77
CA ARG A 150 4.02 33.01 -4.41
C ARG A 150 4.23 32.82 -2.91
N TYR A 151 4.18 33.89 -2.12
CA TYR A 151 4.34 33.82 -0.66
C TYR A 151 3.05 33.53 0.09
N PHE A 152 1.89 33.66 -0.58
CA PHE A 152 0.59 33.67 0.08
C PHE A 152 -0.36 32.60 -0.47
N TRP A 153 -1.04 31.89 0.42
CA TRP A 153 -2.17 31.05 0.07
C TRP A 153 -3.38 31.88 -0.33
N THR A 154 -3.93 31.60 -1.51
CA THR A 154 -5.30 31.97 -1.88
C THR A 154 -6.30 30.90 -1.43
N ASP A 155 -7.57 31.26 -1.22
CA ASP A 155 -8.60 30.27 -0.86
C ASP A 155 -8.81 29.21 -1.94
N THR A 156 -8.58 29.56 -3.21
CA THR A 156 -8.62 28.60 -4.31
C THR A 156 -7.49 27.58 -4.20
N GLN A 157 -6.26 28.01 -3.89
CA GLN A 157 -5.14 27.10 -3.66
C GLN A 157 -5.37 26.21 -2.43
N LYS A 158 -5.90 26.74 -1.32
CA LYS A 158 -6.23 25.93 -0.12
C LYS A 158 -7.23 24.82 -0.44
N ARG A 159 -8.34 25.17 -1.11
CA ARG A 159 -9.35 24.20 -1.54
C ARG A 159 -8.82 23.20 -2.56
N GLN A 160 -7.90 23.62 -3.43
CA GLN A 160 -7.26 22.72 -4.39
C GLN A 160 -6.36 21.72 -3.66
N TYR A 161 -5.51 22.19 -2.75
CA TYR A 161 -4.65 21.36 -1.91
C TYR A 161 -5.47 20.32 -1.12
N GLU A 162 -6.55 20.74 -0.46
CA GLU A 162 -7.45 19.84 0.27
C GLU A 162 -7.99 18.71 -0.63
N ARG A 163 -8.48 19.07 -1.82
CA ARG A 163 -8.98 18.07 -2.79
C ARG A 163 -7.88 17.12 -3.25
N ASP A 164 -6.72 17.65 -3.61
CA ASP A 164 -5.61 16.87 -4.15
C ASP A 164 -5.03 15.93 -3.09
N TYR A 165 -4.95 16.38 -1.84
CA TYR A 165 -4.55 15.55 -0.71
C TYR A 165 -5.53 14.40 -0.50
N VAL A 166 -6.83 14.69 -0.41
CA VAL A 166 -7.88 13.66 -0.24
C VAL A 166 -7.86 12.67 -1.39
N GLN A 167 -7.82 13.16 -2.63
CA GLN A 167 -7.82 12.30 -3.81
C GLN A 167 -6.56 11.43 -3.88
N THR A 168 -5.38 11.99 -3.58
CA THR A 168 -4.12 11.26 -3.63
C THR A 168 -4.06 10.17 -2.58
N VAL A 169 -4.41 10.48 -1.32
CA VAL A 169 -4.47 9.50 -0.24
C VAL A 169 -5.50 8.42 -0.55
N SER A 170 -6.73 8.80 -0.89
CA SER A 170 -7.80 7.82 -1.13
C SER A 170 -7.53 6.92 -2.33
N ARG A 171 -6.97 7.47 -3.42
CA ARG A 171 -6.57 6.67 -4.59
C ARG A 171 -5.46 5.67 -4.24
N GLN A 172 -4.49 6.08 -3.43
CA GLN A 172 -3.35 5.22 -3.11
C GLN A 172 -3.75 4.12 -2.12
N TRP A 173 -4.50 4.48 -1.09
CA TRP A 173 -4.77 3.62 0.06
C TRP A 173 -6.04 2.82 -0.04
N SER A 174 -7.06 3.22 -0.79
CA SER A 174 -8.35 2.50 -0.80
C SER A 174 -8.29 1.25 -1.67
N PHE A 175 -8.93 0.19 -1.20
CA PHE A 175 -9.16 -1.05 -1.95
C PHE A 175 -7.87 -1.74 -2.44
N ALA A 176 -6.74 -1.46 -1.81
CA ALA A 176 -5.47 -2.07 -2.15
C ALA A 176 -5.39 -3.53 -1.67
N HIS A 177 -6.10 -3.85 -0.57
CA HIS A 177 -6.22 -5.19 0.01
C HIS A 177 -7.65 -5.42 0.49
N THR A 178 -8.08 -6.67 0.53
CA THR A 178 -9.42 -7.05 1.00
C THR A 178 -9.29 -7.92 2.25
N PHE A 179 -10.16 -7.70 3.23
CA PHE A 179 -10.30 -8.61 4.36
C PHE A 179 -11.34 -9.69 4.06
N ARG A 180 -11.04 -10.94 4.43
CA ARG A 180 -11.95 -12.07 4.23
C ARG A 180 -12.17 -12.80 5.54
N SER A 181 -13.43 -13.07 5.86
CA SER A 181 -13.78 -13.90 7.01
C SER A 181 -13.33 -15.33 6.75
N THR A 182 -12.59 -15.91 7.69
CA THR A 182 -12.21 -17.32 7.72
C THR A 182 -13.14 -18.14 8.62
N LYS A 183 -14.10 -17.48 9.30
CA LYS A 183 -15.11 -18.15 10.12
C LYS A 183 -15.99 -19.05 9.24
N PRO A 184 -16.14 -20.35 9.57
CA PRO A 184 -16.96 -21.29 8.78
C PRO A 184 -18.37 -20.75 8.56
N CYS A 185 -18.95 -20.96 7.37
CA CYS A 185 -20.27 -20.48 6.93
C CYS A 185 -20.51 -18.95 6.94
N TRP A 186 -19.52 -18.12 7.28
CA TRP A 186 -19.61 -16.65 7.30
C TRP A 186 -18.79 -16.05 6.15
N PRO A 187 -19.31 -16.03 4.89
CA PRO A 187 -18.56 -15.61 3.70
C PRO A 187 -18.50 -14.08 3.55
N PHE A 188 -18.22 -13.37 4.65
CA PHE A 188 -18.13 -11.91 4.63
C PHE A 188 -16.75 -11.46 4.14
N SER A 189 -16.74 -10.33 3.44
CA SER A 189 -15.53 -9.59 3.11
C SER A 189 -15.66 -8.14 3.55
N ALA A 190 -14.53 -7.48 3.76
CA ALA A 190 -14.46 -6.06 4.01
C ALA A 190 -13.41 -5.43 3.08
N ASP A 191 -13.84 -4.47 2.28
CA ASP A 191 -13.07 -3.74 1.27
C ASP A 191 -12.82 -2.33 1.80
N PRO A 192 -11.61 -2.03 2.30
CA PRO A 192 -11.33 -0.76 2.97
C PRO A 192 -11.25 0.42 2.00
N HIS A 193 -12.16 1.37 2.19
CA HIS A 193 -12.07 2.73 1.67
C HIS A 193 -11.38 3.63 2.71
N VAL A 194 -10.17 4.05 2.41
CA VAL A 194 -9.32 4.81 3.31
C VAL A 194 -9.33 6.27 2.86
N THR A 195 -9.75 7.19 3.72
CA THR A 195 -9.91 8.58 3.32
C THR A 195 -9.63 9.59 4.43
N PRO A 196 -8.92 10.68 4.14
CA PRO A 196 -8.90 11.83 5.02
C PRO A 196 -10.23 12.58 4.91
N ARG A 197 -10.74 13.07 6.05
CA ARG A 197 -11.88 13.98 6.09
C ARG A 197 -11.42 15.33 6.65
N ILE A 198 -11.42 16.35 5.80
CA ILE A 198 -11.03 17.69 6.24
C ILE A 198 -12.15 18.29 7.09
N VAL A 199 -11.79 18.79 8.28
CA VAL A 199 -12.70 19.43 9.24
C VAL A 199 -12.18 20.82 9.59
N SER A 200 -13.09 21.76 9.81
CA SER A 200 -12.74 23.14 10.19
C SER A 200 -12.45 23.28 11.69
N ASP A 201 -13.17 22.51 12.51
CA ASP A 201 -13.00 22.51 13.96
C ASP A 201 -11.83 21.61 14.40
N ALA A 202 -10.93 22.18 15.18
CA ALA A 202 -9.80 21.45 15.74
C ALA A 202 -10.28 20.36 16.69
N SER A 203 -11.32 20.61 17.48
CA SER A 203 -11.80 19.65 18.49
C SER A 203 -12.33 18.34 17.87
N ALA A 204 -12.86 18.44 16.65
CA ALA A 204 -13.36 17.31 15.86
C ALA A 204 -12.26 16.57 15.07
N ALA A 205 -11.03 17.10 15.03
CA ALA A 205 -9.93 16.50 14.28
C ALA A 205 -9.26 15.35 15.06
N HIS A 206 -8.82 14.33 14.33
CA HIS A 206 -7.83 13.37 14.85
C HIS A 206 -6.42 13.96 14.78
N PHE A 207 -6.14 14.76 13.74
CA PHE A 207 -4.86 15.40 13.50
C PHE A 207 -5.01 16.89 13.20
N ASP A 208 -4.22 17.70 13.89
CA ASP A 208 -4.04 19.12 13.61
C ASP A 208 -2.78 19.32 12.77
N VAL A 209 -2.95 19.71 11.50
CA VAL A 209 -1.90 19.65 10.48
C VAL A 209 -1.61 21.04 9.95
N THR A 210 -0.35 21.45 10.02
CA THR A 210 0.11 22.72 9.43
C THR A 210 0.55 22.49 8.00
N VAL A 211 0.07 23.31 7.07
CA VAL A 211 0.41 23.24 5.64
C VAL A 211 1.17 24.50 5.23
N PHE A 212 2.46 24.34 4.93
CA PHE A 212 3.35 25.45 4.59
C PHE A 212 3.26 25.80 3.10
N LYS A 213 3.12 27.10 2.81
CA LYS A 213 3.30 27.62 1.45
C LYS A 213 4.78 27.56 1.06
N MET A 214 5.07 27.28 -0.20
CA MET A 214 6.43 27.35 -0.72
C MET A 214 6.59 28.60 -1.60
N SER A 215 7.61 29.42 -1.32
CA SER A 215 7.94 30.61 -2.14
C SER A 215 8.57 30.27 -3.49
N SER A 216 9.06 29.03 -3.63
CA SER A 216 9.64 28.48 -4.85
C SER A 216 8.93 27.18 -5.23
N PRO A 217 8.60 26.95 -6.51
CA PRO A 217 8.02 25.70 -6.99
C PRO A 217 8.89 24.46 -6.69
N THR A 218 10.19 24.64 -6.49
CA THR A 218 11.12 23.54 -6.16
C THR A 218 11.48 23.48 -4.68
N GLY A 219 10.96 24.40 -3.87
CA GLY A 219 11.20 24.39 -2.43
C GLY A 219 10.56 23.16 -1.80
N LYS A 220 11.21 22.58 -0.78
CA LYS A 220 10.67 21.46 -0.02
C LYS A 220 10.99 21.62 1.45
N ARG A 221 10.03 21.24 2.30
CA ARG A 221 10.21 21.06 3.73
C ARG A 221 10.29 19.55 4.02
N THR A 222 10.74 19.21 5.21
CA THR A 222 10.51 17.87 5.74
C THR A 222 9.10 17.81 6.29
N SER A 223 8.28 16.97 5.67
CA SER A 223 6.94 16.65 6.14
C SER A 223 7.01 15.57 7.22
N SER A 224 6.06 15.58 8.14
CA SER A 224 6.04 14.60 9.23
C SER A 224 4.68 14.50 9.91
N PHE A 225 4.37 13.33 10.45
CA PHE A 225 3.23 13.11 11.34
C PHE A 225 3.68 12.60 12.71
N SER A 226 3.26 13.31 13.76
CA SER A 226 3.40 12.88 15.15
C SER A 226 2.10 12.23 15.61
N ALA A 227 2.01 10.92 15.44
CA ALA A 227 0.83 10.14 15.76
C ALA A 227 0.92 9.42 17.13
N ARG A 228 1.78 9.88 18.04
CA ARG A 228 1.99 9.18 19.34
C ARG A 228 0.77 9.31 20.22
N ASN A 229 0.11 8.19 20.49
CA ASN A 229 -1.00 8.16 21.42
C ASN A 229 -0.49 8.00 22.87
N PRO A 230 -0.61 9.01 23.74
CA PRO A 230 -0.23 8.92 25.16
C PRO A 230 -1.26 8.15 25.99
N GLY A 231 -2.36 7.65 25.40
CA GLY A 231 -3.46 7.01 26.11
C GLY A 231 -4.44 7.99 26.75
N THR A 232 -4.20 9.30 26.68
CA THR A 232 -5.09 10.31 27.27
C THR A 232 -6.35 10.51 26.43
N ALA A 233 -7.49 10.72 27.09
CA ALA A 233 -8.73 11.11 26.41
C ALA A 233 -8.54 12.47 25.72
N GLY A 234 -9.22 12.68 24.59
CA GLY A 234 -9.13 13.93 23.83
C GLY A 234 -7.79 14.19 23.11
N TRP A 235 -6.82 13.26 23.18
CA TRP A 235 -5.56 13.41 22.44
C TRP A 235 -5.79 13.53 20.92
N GLN A 236 -4.98 14.40 20.31
CA GLN A 236 -4.90 14.69 18.89
C GLN A 236 -3.46 14.59 18.43
N GLY A 237 -3.24 13.99 17.26
CA GLY A 237 -1.95 13.99 16.60
C GLY A 237 -1.66 15.34 15.94
N THR A 238 -0.41 15.55 15.58
CA THR A 238 0.00 16.72 14.80
C THR A 238 0.66 16.30 13.50
N GLY A 239 0.65 17.19 12.51
CA GLY A 239 1.37 16.98 11.26
C GLY A 239 1.94 18.29 10.70
N GLU A 240 3.01 18.18 9.93
CA GLU A 240 3.54 19.23 9.09
C GLU A 240 3.61 18.72 7.66
N LEU A 241 3.04 19.48 6.74
CA LEU A 241 3.05 19.24 5.30
C LEU A 241 3.45 20.53 4.57
N ASP A 242 3.85 20.42 3.31
CA ASP A 242 4.07 21.57 2.44
C ASP A 242 3.24 21.50 1.14
N GLU A 243 3.16 22.63 0.43
CA GLU A 243 2.39 22.77 -0.81
C GLU A 243 2.67 21.67 -1.84
N ASN A 244 3.88 21.11 -1.87
CA ASN A 244 4.30 20.12 -2.84
C ASN A 244 4.00 18.68 -2.41
N ASP A 245 3.50 18.42 -1.21
CA ASP A 245 3.24 17.05 -0.73
C ASP A 245 2.13 16.32 -1.48
N VAL A 246 1.24 17.07 -2.13
CA VAL A 246 0.19 16.52 -3.00
C VAL A 246 0.70 16.20 -4.41
N ILE A 247 1.97 16.51 -4.70
CA ILE A 247 2.61 16.23 -5.98
C ILE A 247 3.47 14.97 -5.85
N GLU A 248 3.21 14.00 -6.71
CA GLU A 248 4.02 12.79 -6.76
C GLU A 248 5.44 13.09 -7.29
N GLU A 249 6.45 12.62 -6.54
CA GLU A 249 7.84 12.78 -6.91
C GLU A 249 8.30 11.65 -7.83
N GLN A 250 8.69 12.02 -9.06
CA GLN A 250 9.33 11.11 -9.99
C GLN A 250 10.79 10.85 -9.62
N ASN A 251 11.25 9.65 -9.89
CA ASN A 251 12.63 9.18 -9.73
C ASN A 251 13.18 9.24 -8.29
N LYS A 252 12.34 9.54 -7.29
CA LYS A 252 12.76 9.72 -5.90
C LYS A 252 13.52 8.48 -5.43
N ARG A 253 14.79 8.65 -5.06
CA ARG A 253 15.65 7.58 -4.55
C ARG A 253 15.68 6.29 -5.41
N SER A 254 15.45 6.38 -6.72
CA SER A 254 15.37 5.21 -7.61
C SER A 254 16.57 4.28 -7.46
N ARG A 255 17.79 4.83 -7.47
CA ARG A 255 19.02 4.03 -7.30
C ARG A 255 19.01 3.21 -6.01
N GLN A 256 18.50 3.78 -4.92
CA GLN A 256 18.43 3.07 -3.64
C GLN A 256 17.33 2.00 -3.63
N VAL A 257 16.20 2.24 -4.30
CA VAL A 257 15.15 1.23 -4.50
C VAL A 257 15.67 0.05 -5.32
N ALA A 258 16.34 0.31 -6.44
CA ALA A 258 16.99 -0.75 -7.23
C ALA A 258 18.05 -1.50 -6.43
N ARG A 259 18.85 -0.80 -5.62
CA ARG A 259 19.82 -1.43 -4.73
C ARG A 259 19.16 -2.33 -3.70
N ALA A 260 18.07 -1.90 -3.07
CA ALA A 260 17.35 -2.69 -2.07
C ALA A 260 16.79 -3.98 -2.69
N GLU A 261 16.18 -3.89 -3.86
CA GLU A 261 15.69 -5.07 -4.59
C GLU A 261 16.82 -6.01 -5.01
N ARG A 262 17.94 -5.47 -5.53
CA ARG A 262 19.14 -6.27 -5.85
C ARG A 262 19.64 -7.04 -4.61
N GLN A 263 19.76 -6.36 -3.47
CA GLN A 263 20.20 -6.99 -2.22
C GLN A 263 19.20 -8.04 -1.71
N ARG A 264 17.89 -7.86 -1.96
CA ARG A 264 16.87 -8.87 -1.67
C ARG A 264 17.08 -10.13 -2.51
N LEU A 265 17.36 -9.97 -3.81
CA LEU A 265 17.68 -11.10 -4.70
C LEU A 265 18.96 -11.84 -4.28
N GLU A 266 20.01 -11.13 -3.89
CA GLU A 266 21.25 -11.75 -3.37
C GLU A 266 20.96 -12.63 -2.15
N ARG A 267 20.14 -12.15 -1.22
CA ARG A 267 19.71 -12.94 -0.06
C ARG A 267 18.86 -14.14 -0.46
N ALA A 268 17.95 -13.98 -1.43
CA ALA A 268 17.12 -15.07 -1.93
C ALA A 268 17.98 -16.19 -2.55
N ILE A 269 19.00 -15.84 -3.33
CA ILE A 269 19.96 -16.79 -3.90
C ILE A 269 20.71 -17.55 -2.80
N ALA A 270 21.19 -16.82 -1.79
CA ALA A 270 21.89 -17.41 -0.66
C ALA A 270 20.99 -18.35 0.16
N ALA A 271 19.78 -17.90 0.50
CA ALA A 271 18.82 -18.67 1.29
C ALA A 271 18.37 -19.95 0.59
N ALA A 272 18.16 -19.90 -0.74
CA ALA A 272 17.81 -21.06 -1.54
C ALA A 272 19.00 -21.97 -1.86
N MET A 273 20.24 -21.54 -1.54
CA MET A 273 21.48 -22.21 -1.95
C MET A 273 21.53 -22.48 -3.46
N ALA A 274 20.94 -21.57 -4.25
CA ALA A 274 20.66 -21.78 -5.67
C ALA A 274 21.87 -21.52 -6.58
N SER A 275 22.98 -21.00 -6.04
CA SER A 275 24.20 -20.68 -6.79
C SER A 275 25.44 -21.18 -6.02
N PRO A 276 26.44 -21.81 -6.70
CA PRO A 276 26.43 -22.20 -8.11
C PRO A 276 25.54 -23.42 -8.39
N VAL A 277 24.94 -23.49 -9.57
CA VAL A 277 24.25 -24.70 -10.08
C VAL A 277 25.28 -25.61 -10.73
N LEU A 278 25.39 -26.86 -10.26
CA LEU A 278 26.39 -27.81 -10.76
C LEU A 278 25.83 -28.78 -11.79
N PHE A 279 26.70 -29.16 -12.73
CA PHE A 279 26.39 -30.06 -13.83
C PHE A 279 27.34 -31.26 -13.88
N GLU A 280 26.86 -32.36 -14.45
CA GLU A 280 27.71 -33.49 -14.79
C GLU A 280 28.72 -33.13 -15.90
N GLN A 281 29.78 -33.93 -16.00
CA GLN A 281 30.74 -33.80 -17.08
C GLN A 281 30.07 -33.89 -18.44
N ASN A 282 30.41 -32.96 -19.34
CA ASN A 282 29.90 -32.89 -20.70
C ASN A 282 28.35 -32.89 -20.82
N ARG A 283 27.63 -32.37 -19.82
CA ARG A 283 26.16 -32.30 -19.81
C ARG A 283 25.66 -30.92 -19.39
N ALA A 284 24.49 -30.57 -19.89
CA ALA A 284 23.72 -29.37 -19.52
C ALA A 284 22.43 -29.69 -18.73
N ASN A 285 22.21 -30.96 -18.38
CA ASN A 285 21.07 -31.34 -17.54
C ASN A 285 21.33 -30.89 -16.10
N ILE A 286 20.38 -30.15 -15.53
CA ILE A 286 20.42 -29.72 -14.13
C ILE A 286 20.33 -30.98 -13.25
N ARG A 287 21.17 -31.05 -12.20
CA ARG A 287 21.13 -32.16 -11.26
C ARG A 287 19.89 -32.03 -10.35
N PRO A 288 19.24 -33.15 -9.95
CA PRO A 288 18.01 -33.14 -9.16
C PRO A 288 17.98 -32.22 -7.91
N PRO A 289 19.05 -32.10 -7.08
CA PRO A 289 18.98 -31.21 -5.92
C PRO A 289 18.82 -29.72 -6.27
N PHE A 290 19.13 -29.29 -7.50
CA PHE A 290 19.01 -27.89 -7.90
C PHE A 290 17.60 -27.53 -8.39
N ASP A 291 16.76 -28.48 -8.77
CA ASP A 291 15.38 -28.20 -9.17
C ASP A 291 14.58 -27.56 -8.03
N ALA A 292 14.67 -28.15 -6.82
CA ALA A 292 14.01 -27.63 -5.63
C ALA A 292 14.57 -26.26 -5.20
N ARG A 293 15.88 -26.05 -5.34
CA ARG A 293 16.55 -24.79 -4.99
C ARG A 293 16.20 -23.66 -5.94
N LEU A 294 16.17 -23.94 -7.24
CA LEU A 294 15.74 -22.99 -8.27
C LEU A 294 14.25 -22.67 -8.13
N SER A 295 13.42 -23.64 -7.75
CA SER A 295 12.00 -23.41 -7.44
C SER A 295 11.84 -22.47 -6.23
N ALA A 296 12.57 -22.72 -5.14
CA ALA A 296 12.55 -21.84 -3.96
C ALA A 296 13.03 -20.42 -4.28
N LEU A 297 14.08 -20.29 -5.09
CA LEU A 297 14.54 -19.00 -5.59
C LEU A 297 13.46 -18.31 -6.44
N ALA A 298 12.79 -19.03 -7.34
CA ALA A 298 11.75 -18.47 -8.19
C ALA A 298 10.56 -17.93 -7.38
N GLU A 299 10.12 -18.64 -6.33
CA GLU A 299 9.09 -18.13 -5.42
C GLU A 299 9.54 -16.84 -4.72
N ALA A 300 10.78 -16.80 -4.21
CA ALA A 300 11.33 -15.60 -3.61
C ALA A 300 11.43 -14.44 -4.61
N MET A 301 11.80 -14.70 -5.87
CA MET A 301 11.89 -13.69 -6.92
C MET A 301 10.53 -13.07 -7.28
N LYS A 302 9.45 -13.86 -7.23
CA LYS A 302 8.07 -13.42 -7.45
C LYS A 302 7.50 -12.59 -6.30
N ALA A 303 7.96 -12.84 -5.07
CA ALA A 303 7.52 -12.12 -3.86
C ALA A 303 8.07 -10.68 -3.72
N LYS A 304 8.45 -10.03 -4.83
CA LYS A 304 8.84 -8.60 -4.84
C LYS A 304 7.62 -7.70 -4.66
N ASN A 305 7.83 -6.44 -4.28
CA ASN A 305 6.73 -5.48 -4.28
C ASN A 305 6.29 -5.18 -5.74
N PRO A 306 5.03 -4.76 -5.95
CA PRO A 306 4.50 -4.50 -7.30
C PRO A 306 5.34 -3.52 -8.13
N SER A 307 5.83 -2.44 -7.52
CA SER A 307 6.59 -1.37 -8.18
C SER A 307 8.11 -1.49 -7.99
N ASP A 308 8.61 -2.54 -7.35
CA ASP A 308 10.06 -2.77 -7.31
C ASP A 308 10.58 -2.96 -8.76
N PRO A 309 11.83 -2.60 -9.08
CA PRO A 309 12.38 -2.84 -10.41
C PRO A 309 12.58 -4.33 -10.70
N ALA A 310 12.55 -4.72 -11.97
CA ALA A 310 12.93 -6.06 -12.39
C ALA A 310 14.45 -6.10 -12.65
N ILE A 311 15.25 -6.32 -11.60
CA ILE A 311 16.72 -6.37 -11.70
C ILE A 311 17.11 -7.55 -12.61
N PRO A 312 17.90 -7.34 -13.68
CA PRO A 312 18.37 -8.43 -14.52
C PRO A 312 19.19 -9.45 -13.71
N MET A 313 18.97 -10.72 -14.00
CA MET A 313 19.73 -11.84 -13.45
C MET A 313 20.72 -12.33 -14.51
N VAL A 314 22.01 -12.17 -14.24
CA VAL A 314 23.08 -12.68 -15.10
C VAL A 314 23.36 -14.14 -14.74
N LEU A 315 23.28 -15.01 -15.74
CA LEU A 315 23.51 -16.45 -15.64
C LEU A 315 24.85 -16.76 -16.31
N ARG A 316 25.91 -16.80 -15.50
CA ARG A 316 27.27 -17.05 -15.98
C ARG A 316 27.54 -18.54 -16.08
N GLY A 317 27.60 -19.06 -17.31
CA GLY A 317 27.86 -20.47 -17.57
C GLY A 317 29.34 -20.75 -17.71
N PHE A 318 29.81 -21.86 -17.13
CA PHE A 318 31.20 -22.30 -17.18
C PHE A 318 31.31 -23.78 -17.59
N ALA A 319 32.47 -24.12 -18.16
CA ALA A 319 32.90 -25.49 -18.40
C ALA A 319 34.31 -25.71 -17.84
N SER A 320 34.66 -26.96 -17.53
CA SER A 320 36.03 -27.35 -17.21
C SER A 320 36.90 -27.36 -18.48
N ALA A 321 38.23 -27.32 -18.33
CA ALA A 321 39.14 -27.01 -19.44
C ALA A 321 39.41 -28.16 -20.43
N GLU A 322 38.89 -29.37 -20.18
CA GLU A 322 39.09 -30.52 -21.07
C GLU A 322 38.37 -30.37 -22.41
N GLY A 323 38.98 -30.90 -23.48
CA GLY A 323 38.38 -30.91 -24.82
C GLY A 323 38.56 -29.60 -25.59
N ALA A 324 37.80 -29.48 -26.69
CA ALA A 324 37.93 -28.34 -27.59
C ALA A 324 37.26 -27.09 -27.00
N ARG A 325 37.94 -25.93 -27.05
CA ARG A 325 37.40 -24.65 -26.56
C ARG A 325 36.02 -24.32 -27.15
N ALA A 326 35.85 -24.49 -28.47
CA ALA A 326 34.57 -24.24 -29.13
C ALA A 326 33.41 -25.13 -28.60
N HIS A 327 33.73 -26.34 -28.13
CA HIS A 327 32.76 -27.21 -27.48
C HIS A 327 32.39 -26.70 -26.09
N ASN A 328 33.38 -26.32 -25.29
CA ASN A 328 33.17 -25.77 -23.95
C ASN A 328 32.45 -24.42 -23.97
N ASP A 329 32.71 -23.59 -24.98
CA ASP A 329 31.98 -22.33 -25.21
C ASP A 329 30.48 -22.62 -25.42
N ARG A 330 30.11 -23.58 -26.29
CA ARG A 330 28.71 -24.02 -26.47
C ARG A 330 28.12 -24.62 -25.20
N LEU A 331 28.82 -25.55 -24.55
CA LEU A 331 28.35 -26.24 -23.36
C LEU A 331 28.08 -25.26 -22.21
N SER A 332 28.93 -24.24 -22.03
CA SER A 332 28.74 -23.20 -21.03
C SER A 332 27.45 -22.39 -21.27
N ARG A 333 27.13 -22.09 -22.54
CA ARG A 333 25.87 -21.43 -22.94
C ARG A 333 24.66 -22.32 -22.67
N GLU A 334 24.70 -23.58 -23.12
CA GLU A 334 23.60 -24.54 -22.94
C GLU A 334 23.24 -24.72 -21.45
N ARG A 335 24.24 -24.74 -20.56
CA ARG A 335 24.01 -24.80 -19.11
C ARG A 335 23.29 -23.57 -18.58
N ALA A 336 23.73 -22.37 -18.96
CA ALA A 336 23.07 -21.13 -18.56
C ALA A 336 21.63 -21.06 -19.10
N GLU A 337 21.40 -21.51 -20.33
CA GLU A 337 20.07 -21.62 -20.94
C GLU A 337 19.17 -22.61 -20.21
N ALA A 338 19.70 -23.76 -19.77
CA ALA A 338 18.94 -24.73 -18.98
C ALA A 338 18.43 -24.13 -17.66
N VAL A 339 19.29 -23.40 -16.93
CA VAL A 339 18.88 -22.68 -15.70
C VAL A 339 17.85 -21.61 -16.02
N ALA A 340 18.06 -20.85 -17.09
CA ALA A 340 17.13 -19.81 -17.51
C ALA A 340 15.74 -20.37 -17.81
N GLU A 341 15.67 -21.52 -18.50
CA GLU A 341 14.42 -22.18 -18.85
C GLU A 341 13.63 -22.63 -17.60
N VAL A 342 14.32 -23.18 -16.59
CA VAL A 342 13.67 -23.52 -15.31
C VAL A 342 13.07 -22.29 -14.65
N LEU A 343 13.83 -21.19 -14.57
CA LEU A 343 13.36 -19.95 -13.94
C LEU A 343 12.23 -19.29 -14.74
N ARG A 344 12.30 -19.26 -16.08
CA ARG A 344 11.22 -18.74 -16.94
C ARG A 344 9.94 -19.54 -16.76
N ARG A 345 10.03 -20.88 -16.75
CA ARG A 345 8.86 -21.75 -16.54
C ARG A 345 8.23 -21.55 -15.17
N ALA A 346 9.03 -21.22 -14.16
CA ALA A 346 8.55 -20.86 -12.83
C ALA A 346 7.93 -19.45 -12.74
N GLY A 347 7.98 -18.67 -13.83
CA GLY A 347 7.33 -17.36 -13.95
C GLY A 347 8.10 -16.22 -13.30
N VAL A 348 9.44 -16.29 -13.22
CA VAL A 348 10.20 -15.20 -12.62
C VAL A 348 10.06 -13.90 -13.44
N PRO A 349 9.85 -12.74 -12.80
CA PRO A 349 9.66 -11.47 -13.52
C PRO A 349 10.98 -10.82 -13.98
N GLN A 350 12.13 -11.25 -13.46
CA GLN A 350 13.43 -10.65 -13.77
C GLN A 350 13.90 -11.03 -15.19
N PRO A 351 14.45 -10.07 -15.97
CA PRO A 351 15.15 -10.39 -17.20
C PRO A 351 16.31 -11.37 -16.95
N LEU A 352 16.44 -12.41 -17.75
CA LEU A 352 17.52 -13.40 -17.62
C LEU A 352 18.57 -13.19 -18.72
N VAL A 353 19.80 -12.87 -18.34
CA VAL A 353 20.91 -12.58 -19.25
C VAL A 353 21.86 -13.78 -19.30
N ILE A 354 22.01 -14.39 -20.48
CA ILE A 354 22.90 -15.53 -20.70
C ILE A 354 24.33 -15.04 -20.97
N ASP A 355 25.29 -15.43 -20.13
CA ASP A 355 26.68 -14.96 -20.17
C ASP A 355 27.68 -16.14 -20.17
N PRO A 356 27.93 -16.78 -21.32
CA PRO A 356 28.81 -17.95 -21.40
C PRO A 356 30.29 -17.56 -21.26
N GLN A 357 30.98 -18.17 -20.29
CA GLN A 357 32.40 -17.92 -20.00
C GLN A 357 33.34 -18.94 -20.64
N GLY A 358 32.81 -20.05 -21.17
CA GLY A 358 33.62 -21.10 -21.79
C GLY A 358 34.43 -21.92 -20.76
N PRO A 359 35.56 -22.52 -21.19
CA PRO A 359 36.40 -23.35 -20.32
C PRO A 359 37.21 -22.52 -19.32
N VAL A 360 37.22 -22.96 -18.05
CA VAL A 360 38.04 -22.38 -16.97
C VAL A 360 38.67 -23.47 -16.10
N GLY A 361 39.76 -23.10 -15.42
CA GLY A 361 40.47 -23.95 -14.45
C GLY A 361 41.13 -25.20 -15.05
N ALA A 362 41.22 -26.27 -14.26
CA ALA A 362 41.86 -27.52 -14.68
C ALA A 362 40.91 -28.43 -15.48
N PRO A 363 41.44 -29.30 -16.35
CA PRO A 363 40.69 -30.42 -16.91
C PRO A 363 40.02 -31.27 -15.82
N ASP A 364 38.79 -31.71 -16.08
CA ASP A 364 37.92 -32.50 -15.21
C ASP A 364 37.60 -31.89 -13.84
N ASP A 365 37.78 -30.58 -13.68
CA ASP A 365 37.41 -29.90 -12.45
C ASP A 365 35.89 -29.73 -12.34
N ALA A 366 35.27 -30.53 -11.46
CA ALA A 366 33.84 -30.49 -11.20
C ALA A 366 33.32 -29.13 -10.71
N ALA A 367 34.16 -28.34 -10.03
CA ALA A 367 33.77 -27.02 -9.54
C ALA A 367 33.60 -25.99 -10.67
N ASN A 368 34.19 -26.24 -11.84
CA ASN A 368 34.10 -25.38 -13.02
C ASN A 368 32.94 -25.77 -13.95
N ARG A 369 32.22 -26.85 -13.66
CA ARG A 369 31.04 -27.29 -14.40
C ARG A 369 29.78 -26.68 -13.80
N LYS A 370 29.64 -25.36 -13.92
CA LYS A 370 28.65 -24.61 -13.15
C LYS A 370 27.95 -23.50 -13.92
N VAL A 371 26.85 -23.02 -13.35
CA VAL A 371 26.26 -21.72 -13.62
C VAL A 371 26.23 -20.91 -12.33
N GLU A 372 26.70 -19.67 -12.38
CA GLU A 372 26.58 -18.71 -11.29
C GLU A 372 25.42 -17.75 -11.57
N LEU A 373 24.56 -17.52 -10.57
CA LEU A 373 23.44 -16.60 -10.64
C LEU A 373 23.83 -15.30 -9.93
N ILE A 374 23.82 -14.19 -10.67
CA ILE A 374 24.32 -12.90 -10.18
C ILE A 374 23.31 -11.80 -10.55
N PRO A 375 22.69 -11.11 -9.58
CA PRO A 375 21.90 -9.92 -9.87
C PRO A 375 22.79 -8.81 -10.47
N ASP A 376 22.32 -8.15 -11.53
CA ASP A 376 23.07 -7.07 -12.19
C ASP A 376 23.28 -5.87 -11.24
N THR A 377 24.55 -5.61 -10.92
CA THR A 377 24.98 -4.51 -10.05
C THR A 377 25.06 -3.17 -10.80
N GLY A 378 25.11 -3.17 -12.14
CA GLY A 378 25.12 -1.96 -12.95
C GLY A 378 23.74 -1.33 -13.09
N PHE A 379 22.68 -2.14 -13.04
CA PHE A 379 21.30 -1.70 -13.25
C PHE A 379 20.90 -0.51 -12.36
N GLU A 380 21.30 -0.52 -11.08
CA GLU A 380 20.95 0.54 -10.11
C GLU A 380 21.44 1.94 -10.52
N THR A 381 22.46 2.04 -11.37
CA THR A 381 22.98 3.33 -11.84
C THR A 381 22.07 4.01 -12.88
N SER A 382 21.34 3.19 -13.63
CA SER A 382 20.46 3.59 -14.74
C SER A 382 18.98 3.65 -14.38
N TYR A 383 18.57 3.03 -13.26
CA TYR A 383 17.17 2.99 -12.87
C TYR A 383 16.64 4.35 -12.42
N SER A 384 15.59 4.80 -13.11
CA SER A 384 14.84 6.02 -12.86
C SER A 384 13.34 5.75 -13.07
N GLY A 385 12.81 4.76 -12.36
CA GLY A 385 11.41 4.36 -12.46
C GLY A 385 10.61 4.48 -11.16
N ASN A 386 11.25 4.87 -10.06
CA ASN A 386 10.55 4.94 -8.78
C ASN A 386 9.67 6.18 -8.69
N ARG A 387 8.50 6.01 -8.08
CA ARG A 387 7.50 7.06 -7.83
C ARG A 387 7.28 7.16 -6.34
N PHE A 388 7.12 8.36 -5.80
CA PHE A 388 6.89 8.57 -4.37
C PHE A 388 5.76 9.56 -4.14
N SER A 389 4.83 9.24 -3.25
CA SER A 389 3.72 10.11 -2.87
C SER A 389 3.88 10.55 -1.41
N PRO A 390 4.39 11.79 -1.15
CA PRO A 390 4.57 12.28 0.21
C PRO A 390 3.26 12.29 1.01
N ALA A 391 2.17 12.82 0.45
CA ALA A 391 0.86 12.82 1.11
C ALA A 391 0.41 11.41 1.52
N ALA A 392 0.59 10.39 0.66
CA ALA A 392 0.21 9.03 1.00
C ALA A 392 1.12 8.40 2.06
N HIS A 393 2.43 8.71 2.03
CA HIS A 393 3.41 8.27 3.01
C HIS A 393 3.06 8.82 4.41
N GLU A 394 2.92 10.14 4.51
CA GLU A 394 2.62 10.84 5.75
C GLU A 394 1.26 10.41 6.34
N PHE A 395 0.28 10.17 5.47
CA PHE A 395 -1.01 9.63 5.90
C PHE A 395 -0.89 8.23 6.53
N GLY A 396 0.04 7.39 6.07
CA GLY A 396 0.26 6.09 6.70
C GLY A 396 0.74 6.18 8.14
N HIS A 397 1.47 7.23 8.51
CA HIS A 397 1.78 7.50 9.92
C HIS A 397 0.53 7.89 10.72
N ALA A 398 -0.42 8.62 10.12
CA ALA A 398 -1.71 8.92 10.75
C ALA A 398 -2.55 7.65 11.00
N LEU A 399 -2.37 6.60 10.18
CA LEU A 399 -2.93 5.27 10.39
C LEU A 399 -2.17 4.43 11.43
N GLY A 400 -1.01 4.89 11.90
CA GLY A 400 -0.22 4.24 12.95
C GLY A 400 0.96 3.38 12.47
N LEU A 401 1.39 3.52 11.21
CA LEU A 401 2.41 2.66 10.61
C LEU A 401 3.85 3.13 10.94
N PRO A 402 4.73 2.23 11.45
CA PRO A 402 6.10 2.58 11.84
C PRO A 402 7.20 2.06 10.89
N ASP A 403 6.86 1.48 9.74
CA ASP A 403 7.76 0.66 8.93
C ASP A 403 8.79 1.39 8.06
N GLU A 404 8.73 2.73 8.02
CA GLU A 404 9.79 3.55 7.43
C GLU A 404 11.10 3.49 8.23
N TYR A 405 11.01 3.42 9.55
CA TYR A 405 12.16 3.69 10.42
C TYR A 405 13.13 2.50 10.48
N VAL A 406 14.42 2.81 10.66
CA VAL A 406 15.42 1.79 11.02
C VAL A 406 14.99 1.00 12.24
N ASN A 407 15.35 -0.29 12.30
CA ASN A 407 14.98 -1.14 13.42
C ASN A 407 15.58 -0.57 14.72
N ARG A 408 14.73 -0.36 15.71
CA ARG A 408 15.10 -0.02 17.08
C ARG A 408 14.54 -1.13 17.97
N THR A 409 15.36 -1.65 18.86
CA THR A 409 14.93 -2.67 19.83
C THR A 409 14.55 -2.07 21.18
N THR A 410 14.78 -0.77 21.37
CA THR A 410 14.56 -0.06 22.62
C THR A 410 13.81 1.27 22.41
N GLY A 411 13.30 1.82 23.51
CA GLY A 411 12.56 3.06 23.52
C GLY A 411 11.21 2.97 22.80
N ASN A 412 10.57 4.12 22.63
CA ASN A 412 9.20 4.19 22.11
C ASN A 412 9.10 3.61 20.69
N LEU A 413 10.08 3.85 19.82
CA LEU A 413 10.06 3.31 18.46
C LEU A 413 10.22 1.79 18.45
N GLY A 414 11.07 1.21 19.30
CA GLY A 414 11.20 -0.24 19.35
C GLY A 414 9.99 -0.96 19.92
N ALA A 415 9.31 -0.35 20.90
CA ALA A 415 8.03 -0.87 21.38
C ALA A 415 6.97 -0.91 20.26
N LYS A 416 6.90 0.13 19.42
CA LYS A 416 5.99 0.15 18.25
C LYS A 416 6.33 -0.93 17.25
N GLN A 417 7.59 -1.04 16.86
CA GLN A 417 8.00 -1.99 15.84
C GLN A 417 7.74 -3.43 16.32
N THR A 418 7.97 -3.71 17.60
CA THR A 418 7.58 -4.97 18.24
C THR A 418 6.07 -5.21 18.14
N ALA A 419 5.24 -4.23 18.54
CA ALA A 419 3.79 -4.37 18.47
C ALA A 419 3.28 -4.56 17.03
N PHE A 420 3.87 -3.84 16.07
CA PHE A 420 3.56 -3.98 14.65
C PHE A 420 3.92 -5.37 14.11
N VAL A 421 5.10 -5.91 14.46
CA VAL A 421 5.50 -7.27 14.10
C VAL A 421 4.53 -8.30 14.70
N ASN A 422 4.12 -8.13 15.96
CA ASN A 422 3.16 -9.01 16.60
C ASN A 422 1.79 -8.98 15.90
N LEU A 423 1.32 -7.80 15.48
CA LEU A 423 0.10 -7.67 14.66
C LEU A 423 0.26 -8.37 13.31
N ALA A 424 1.39 -8.19 12.63
CA ALA A 424 1.67 -8.84 11.35
C ALA A 424 1.60 -10.37 11.47
N GLN A 425 2.23 -10.93 12.50
CA GLN A 425 2.20 -12.36 12.78
C GLN A 425 0.77 -12.87 13.05
N GLN A 426 -0.02 -12.13 13.84
CA GLN A 426 -1.41 -12.52 14.13
C GLN A 426 -2.31 -12.48 12.89
N ALA A 427 -2.07 -11.53 11.98
CA ALA A 427 -2.80 -11.44 10.72
C ALA A 427 -2.29 -12.40 9.63
N GLY A 428 -1.21 -13.13 9.89
CA GLY A 428 -0.59 -14.02 8.90
C GLY A 428 0.08 -13.28 7.73
N VAL A 429 0.44 -12.02 7.91
CA VAL A 429 1.15 -11.22 6.89
C VAL A 429 2.61 -11.02 7.28
N SER A 430 3.48 -10.89 6.27
CA SER A 430 4.91 -10.70 6.52
C SER A 430 5.21 -9.26 6.97
N PRO A 431 5.91 -9.06 8.10
CA PRO A 431 6.46 -7.75 8.45
C PRO A 431 7.57 -7.34 7.46
N PRO A 432 8.12 -6.12 7.53
CA PRO A 432 9.28 -5.76 6.73
C PRO A 432 10.44 -6.71 7.01
N ASP A 433 11.00 -7.33 5.96
CA ASP A 433 12.20 -8.17 6.07
C ASP A 433 13.39 -7.38 6.63
N ARG A 434 13.44 -6.08 6.30
CA ARG A 434 14.42 -5.13 6.78
C ARG A 434 13.77 -3.77 7.00
N TRP A 435 14.12 -3.17 8.12
CA TRP A 435 13.66 -1.86 8.54
C TRP A 435 14.61 -0.77 8.05
N GLY A 436 14.08 0.34 7.56
CA GLY A 436 14.88 1.45 7.04
C GLY A 436 15.48 1.23 5.64
N ASP A 437 15.18 0.10 5.00
CA ASP A 437 15.53 -0.09 3.59
C ASP A 437 14.64 0.82 2.72
N ARG A 438 15.24 1.38 1.66
CA ARG A 438 14.53 2.20 0.68
C ARG A 438 13.92 1.31 -0.37
N THR A 439 12.63 1.05 -0.26
CA THR A 439 11.88 0.14 -1.15
C THR A 439 10.78 0.91 -1.87
N SER A 440 10.09 0.24 -2.80
CA SER A 440 8.90 0.80 -3.44
C SER A 440 7.66 0.85 -2.53
N SER A 441 7.75 0.44 -1.26
CA SER A 441 6.68 0.61 -0.26
C SER A 441 6.29 2.08 -0.09
N VAL A 442 4.99 2.35 0.03
CA VAL A 442 4.46 3.69 0.37
C VAL A 442 5.01 4.20 1.70
N MET A 443 5.26 3.30 2.67
CA MET A 443 5.87 3.64 3.96
C MET A 443 7.40 3.66 3.91
N SER A 444 7.99 3.70 2.73
CA SER A 444 9.43 3.88 2.52
C SER A 444 9.63 5.07 1.60
N VAL A 445 9.96 4.83 0.33
CA VAL A 445 10.18 5.91 -0.65
C VAL A 445 9.42 5.62 -1.94
N GLY A 446 8.35 4.84 -1.89
CA GLY A 446 7.60 4.40 -3.06
C GLY A 446 6.10 4.71 -3.01
N VAL A 447 5.31 3.87 -3.67
CA VAL A 447 3.85 3.97 -3.78
C VAL A 447 3.13 2.66 -3.40
N ASP A 448 3.83 1.56 -3.21
CA ASP A 448 3.18 0.27 -2.99
C ASP A 448 2.54 0.21 -1.61
N VAL A 449 1.22 0.03 -1.60
CA VAL A 449 0.47 -0.32 -0.39
C VAL A 449 0.48 -1.83 -0.25
N LEU A 450 1.10 -2.34 0.81
CA LEU A 450 1.32 -3.76 1.06
C LEU A 450 0.35 -4.28 2.13
N PRO A 451 0.08 -5.60 2.21
CA PRO A 451 -0.89 -6.15 3.15
C PRO A 451 -0.64 -5.73 4.61
N ARG A 452 0.63 -5.66 5.01
CA ARG A 452 1.04 -5.21 6.35
C ARG A 452 0.66 -3.76 6.68
N HIS A 453 0.42 -2.91 5.69
CA HIS A 453 0.00 -1.52 5.94
C HIS A 453 -1.48 -1.42 6.35
N TYR A 454 -2.23 -2.51 6.25
CA TYR A 454 -3.64 -2.57 6.64
C TYR A 454 -3.85 -3.14 8.04
N LEU A 455 -2.79 -3.46 8.78
CA LEU A 455 -2.87 -4.12 10.08
C LEU A 455 -3.69 -3.37 11.12
N THR A 456 -3.58 -2.04 11.16
CA THR A 456 -4.33 -1.22 12.12
C THR A 456 -5.82 -1.15 11.75
N ILE A 457 -6.14 -1.16 10.46
CA ILE A 457 -7.51 -1.21 9.94
C ILE A 457 -8.12 -2.60 10.21
N TRP A 458 -7.37 -3.66 9.95
CA TRP A 458 -7.74 -5.05 10.29
C TRP A 458 -8.02 -5.23 11.78
N GLU A 459 -7.21 -4.60 12.64
CA GLU A 459 -7.44 -4.59 14.08
C GLU A 459 -8.77 -3.91 14.45
N ALA A 460 -9.06 -2.75 13.86
CA ALA A 460 -10.33 -2.05 14.06
C ALA A 460 -11.53 -2.90 13.64
N LEU A 461 -11.42 -3.59 12.50
CA LEU A 461 -12.45 -4.53 12.01
C LEU A 461 -12.71 -5.63 13.04
N GLY A 462 -11.66 -6.33 13.46
CA GLY A 462 -11.76 -7.39 14.45
C GLY A 462 -12.37 -6.94 15.78
N GLN A 463 -12.04 -5.71 16.23
CA GLN A 463 -12.64 -5.14 17.44
C GLN A 463 -14.14 -4.88 17.26
N MET A 464 -14.56 -4.22 16.17
CA MET A 464 -15.96 -3.84 16.01
C MET A 464 -16.88 -5.00 15.63
N THR A 465 -16.36 -6.06 15.00
CA THR A 465 -17.15 -7.26 14.65
C THR A 465 -17.18 -8.33 15.74
N SER A 466 -16.41 -8.16 16.81
CA SER A 466 -16.45 -9.07 17.95
C SER A 466 -17.77 -8.91 18.73
N PRO A 467 -18.37 -10.02 19.24
CA PRO A 467 -17.87 -11.40 19.25
C PRO A 467 -18.34 -12.25 18.05
N ASP A 468 -18.93 -11.65 17.01
CA ASP A 468 -19.50 -12.40 15.87
C ASP A 468 -18.44 -12.94 14.91
N ILE A 469 -17.48 -12.09 14.54
CA ILE A 469 -16.23 -12.48 13.89
C ILE A 469 -15.11 -11.84 14.68
N THR A 470 -14.24 -12.66 15.26
CA THR A 470 -13.08 -12.21 16.02
C THR A 470 -11.96 -11.76 15.08
N ARG A 471 -10.98 -11.02 15.62
CA ARG A 471 -9.86 -10.50 14.83
C ARG A 471 -9.09 -11.60 14.06
N ASN A 472 -8.85 -12.74 14.68
CA ASN A 472 -8.10 -13.85 14.04
C ASN A 472 -8.95 -14.64 13.03
N GLU A 473 -10.24 -14.35 12.93
CA GLU A 473 -11.14 -14.90 11.91
C GLU A 473 -11.26 -13.98 10.69
N TRP A 474 -10.42 -12.94 10.60
CA TRP A 474 -10.23 -12.12 9.41
C TRP A 474 -8.83 -12.34 8.85
N SER A 475 -8.72 -12.63 7.55
CA SER A 475 -7.44 -12.61 6.82
C SER A 475 -7.31 -11.34 5.98
N ILE A 476 -6.07 -10.93 5.70
CA ILE A 476 -5.75 -9.85 4.76
C ILE A 476 -5.27 -10.52 3.46
N GLY A 477 -5.91 -10.18 2.33
CA GLY A 477 -5.61 -10.76 1.02
C GLY A 477 -5.46 -9.73 -0.08
#